data_AF-A0A0Q7BRG1-F1
#
_entry.id   AF-A0A0Q7BRG1-F1
#
_cell.length_a   1.000
_cell.length_b   1.000
_cell.length_c   1.000
_cell.angle_alpha   90.00
_cell.angle_beta   90.00
_cell.angle_gamma   90.00
#
_symmetry.space_group_name_H-M   'P 1'
#
loop_
_entity.id
_entity.type
_entity.pdbx_description
1 polymer ?
#
loop_
_entity_poly.entity_id
_entity_poly.type
_entity_poly.pdbx_seq_one_letter_code
_entity_poly.pdbx_strand_id
1 'polypeptide(L)'
;MANGGADIFMILLRPSRVPVTGEAVSHLFQGQVLIESLRWNLHNESERKNAEGRDDAYNKRKYLVGQSGSIDVRARHAWEDSERELRRAGKALQKAQRDATDDDARDEIYADYLKQTDAIRATHKETFNEILGNERARTKDELRYSQRQSEVDEAERNRNFEITFTKRVDIASTQMLNSMKAGDVFPSGTLTIHKRSSTVMDGTSLVFTIQKIRLLDYQLQVAVTDTMTEMMEEWTCEFGALAYVYKNPPSHYSHGNAGQAAAKTASQGTMRAFTMKNIGSPV
;
A
#
# COMPACT_ATOMS: atom_id res chain seq x y z
N MET A 1 28.77 -2.28 -33.80
CA MET A 1 27.53 -2.62 -34.52
C MET A 1 26.38 -2.45 -33.54
N ALA A 2 25.38 -1.65 -33.92
CA ALA A 2 24.30 -1.25 -33.03
C ALA A 2 23.47 -2.47 -32.59
N ASN A 3 23.40 -2.71 -31.27
CA ASN A 3 22.45 -3.65 -30.70
C ASN A 3 21.05 -3.22 -31.17
N GLY A 4 20.40 -4.05 -31.98
CA GLY A 4 19.05 -3.83 -32.50
C GLY A 4 17.97 -3.98 -31.42
N GLY A 5 18.17 -3.31 -30.28
CA GLY A 5 17.22 -3.21 -29.18
C GLY A 5 16.02 -2.35 -29.58
N ALA A 6 14.86 -2.69 -29.03
CA ALA A 6 13.69 -1.81 -29.12
C ALA A 6 13.82 -0.73 -28.05
N ASP A 7 13.46 0.50 -28.40
CA ASP A 7 13.42 1.62 -27.46
C ASP A 7 12.01 1.71 -26.86
N ILE A 8 11.90 2.06 -25.58
CA ILE A 8 10.62 2.17 -24.86
C ILE A 8 10.38 3.63 -24.47
N PHE A 9 9.24 4.18 -24.85
CA PHE A 9 8.86 5.57 -24.56
C PHE A 9 7.54 5.62 -23.80
N MET A 10 7.41 6.57 -22.87
CA MET A 10 6.18 6.77 -22.10
C MET A 10 5.76 8.25 -22.06
N ILE A 11 4.45 8.47 -22.20
CA ILE A 11 3.78 9.72 -21.91
C ILE A 11 2.79 9.48 -20.79
N LEU A 12 2.84 10.29 -19.74
CA LEU A 12 1.82 10.35 -18.69
C LEU A 12 1.04 11.65 -18.82
N LEU A 13 -0.29 11.59 -18.79
CA LEU A 13 -1.15 12.77 -18.79
C LEU A 13 -1.67 13.03 -17.38
N ARG A 14 -1.36 14.21 -16.83
CA ARG A 14 -1.90 14.63 -15.53
C ARG A 14 -3.42 14.84 -15.60
N PRO A 15 -4.12 14.93 -14.45
CA PRO A 15 -5.55 15.28 -14.43
C PRO A 15 -5.90 16.56 -15.21
N SER A 16 -4.99 17.55 -15.21
CA SER A 16 -5.08 18.78 -15.99
C SER A 16 -4.91 18.60 -17.50
N ARG A 17 -4.69 17.36 -17.98
CA ARG A 17 -4.37 16.98 -19.36
C ARG A 17 -3.04 17.52 -19.89
N VAL A 18 -2.21 18.08 -19.03
CA VAL A 18 -0.84 18.48 -19.37
C VAL A 18 0.07 17.26 -19.30
N PRO A 19 0.81 16.92 -20.38
CA PRO A 19 1.73 15.79 -20.36
C PRO A 19 2.90 16.03 -19.41
N VAL A 20 3.41 14.95 -18.83
CA VAL A 20 4.72 14.94 -18.18
C VAL A 20 5.78 14.93 -19.27
N THR A 21 6.58 15.98 -19.32
CA THR A 21 7.68 16.11 -20.30
C THR A 21 8.91 15.36 -19.82
N GLY A 22 9.50 14.53 -20.67
CA GLY A 22 10.81 13.88 -20.48
C GLY A 22 11.84 14.31 -21.53
N GLU A 23 13.03 13.73 -21.47
CA GLU A 23 14.19 14.14 -22.30
C GLU A 23 14.54 13.19 -23.46
N ALA A 24 13.60 12.35 -23.92
CA ALA A 24 13.87 11.47 -25.07
C ALA A 24 14.32 12.28 -26.31
N VAL A 25 15.51 11.96 -26.84
CA VAL A 25 16.16 12.66 -27.97
C VAL A 25 15.74 12.08 -29.34
N SER A 26 14.95 11.00 -29.34
CA SER A 26 14.50 10.37 -30.59
C SER A 26 13.55 11.29 -31.36
N HIS A 27 13.82 11.49 -32.66
CA HIS A 27 13.12 12.43 -33.54
C HIS A 27 11.57 12.33 -33.52
N LEU A 28 11.03 11.12 -33.28
CA LEU A 28 9.57 10.89 -33.23
C LEU A 28 8.99 10.91 -31.81
N PHE A 29 9.83 10.94 -30.79
CA PHE A 29 9.43 10.78 -29.38
C PHE A 29 9.97 11.91 -28.50
N GLN A 30 10.26 13.07 -29.10
CA GLN A 30 10.78 14.23 -28.37
C GLN A 30 9.81 14.66 -27.27
N GLY A 31 10.35 14.89 -26.07
CA GLY A 31 9.55 15.30 -24.91
C GLY A 31 8.88 14.14 -24.16
N GLN A 32 9.10 12.89 -24.56
CA GLN A 32 8.62 11.71 -23.86
C GLN A 32 9.64 11.18 -22.86
N VAL A 33 9.18 10.35 -21.92
CA VAL A 33 10.05 9.66 -20.96
C VAL A 33 10.66 8.45 -21.63
N LEU A 34 11.99 8.38 -21.68
CA LEU A 34 12.71 7.18 -22.15
C LEU A 34 12.80 6.16 -21.02
N ILE A 35 12.38 4.93 -21.30
CA ILE A 35 12.40 3.80 -20.37
C ILE A 35 13.49 2.82 -20.80
N GLU A 36 14.28 2.39 -19.83
CA GLU A 36 15.40 1.46 -20.01
C GLU A 36 14.95 0.01 -19.79
N SER A 37 14.09 -0.23 -18.79
CA SER A 37 13.52 -1.55 -18.52
C SER A 37 12.07 -1.47 -18.06
N LEU A 38 11.31 -2.54 -18.30
CA LEU A 38 9.88 -2.62 -18.04
C LEU A 38 9.47 -4.00 -17.55
N ARG A 39 8.67 -4.05 -16.48
CA ARG A 39 8.10 -5.27 -15.90
C ARG A 39 6.64 -5.05 -15.54
N TRP A 40 5.83 -6.10 -15.69
CA TRP A 40 4.40 -6.12 -15.35
C TRP A 40 4.12 -7.20 -14.30
N ASN A 41 3.28 -6.91 -13.31
CA ASN A 41 2.69 -7.88 -12.40
C ASN A 41 1.16 -7.80 -12.53
N LEU A 42 0.50 -8.92 -12.87
CA LEU A 42 -0.95 -8.99 -13.04
C LEU A 42 -1.51 -10.01 -12.04
N HIS A 43 -2.28 -9.57 -11.05
CA HIS A 43 -2.86 -10.42 -9.99
C HIS A 43 -4.31 -10.84 -10.34
N ASN A 44 -4.72 -12.05 -9.94
CA ASN A 44 -5.97 -12.67 -10.39
C ASN A 44 -7.15 -12.47 -9.41
N GLU A 45 -8.39 -12.35 -9.93
CA GLU A 45 -9.58 -11.92 -9.18
C GLU A 45 -10.04 -12.91 -8.07
N SER A 46 -9.68 -14.18 -8.18
CA SER A 46 -9.94 -15.20 -7.15
C SER A 46 -9.10 -15.02 -5.88
N GLU A 47 -7.92 -14.39 -6.00
CA GLU A 47 -7.07 -14.08 -4.85
C GLU A 47 -7.62 -12.87 -4.07
N ARG A 48 -8.32 -11.94 -4.76
CA ARG A 48 -8.96 -10.74 -4.20
C ARG A 48 -10.13 -11.05 -3.26
N LYS A 49 -11.09 -11.87 -3.70
CA LYS A 49 -12.32 -12.17 -2.91
C LYS A 49 -12.02 -12.91 -1.60
N ASN A 50 -10.94 -13.69 -1.57
CA ASN A 50 -10.50 -14.38 -0.35
C ASN A 50 -9.82 -13.43 0.66
N ALA A 51 -9.33 -12.27 0.21
CA ALA A 51 -8.77 -11.22 1.07
C ALA A 51 -9.88 -10.33 1.66
N GLU A 52 -10.81 -9.85 0.83
CA GLU A 52 -11.93 -8.98 1.23
C GLU A 52 -12.82 -9.60 2.34
N GLY A 53 -13.12 -10.90 2.25
CA GLY A 53 -13.91 -11.61 3.28
C GLY A 53 -13.24 -11.69 4.66
N ARG A 54 -11.94 -11.39 4.76
CA ARG A 54 -11.20 -11.32 6.03
C ARG A 54 -11.19 -9.91 6.64
N ASP A 55 -11.36 -8.87 5.82
CA ASP A 55 -11.33 -7.45 6.23
C ASP A 55 -12.61 -7.00 6.95
N ASP A 56 -13.78 -7.51 6.57
CA ASP A 56 -15.03 -7.16 7.25
C ASP A 56 -15.10 -7.73 8.68
N ALA A 57 -14.53 -8.90 8.90
CA ALA A 57 -14.34 -9.47 10.23
C ALA A 57 -13.33 -8.67 11.07
N TYR A 58 -12.35 -8.04 10.42
CA TYR A 58 -11.30 -7.21 11.01
C TYR A 58 -11.82 -5.83 11.44
N ASN A 59 -12.65 -5.18 10.61
CA ASN A 59 -13.28 -3.90 10.93
C ASN A 59 -14.18 -3.99 12.18
N LYS A 60 -14.88 -5.11 12.35
CA LYS A 60 -15.70 -5.36 13.55
C LYS A 60 -14.86 -5.51 14.82
N ARG A 61 -13.59 -5.90 14.71
CA ARG A 61 -12.60 -5.94 15.82
C ARG A 61 -11.96 -4.57 16.10
N LYS A 62 -11.75 -3.72 15.08
CA LYS A 62 -11.14 -2.38 15.19
C LYS A 62 -11.87 -1.46 16.18
N TYR A 63 -13.20 -1.50 16.17
CA TYR A 63 -14.03 -0.72 17.12
C TYR A 63 -13.85 -1.16 18.59
N LEU A 64 -13.43 -2.39 18.84
CA LEU A 64 -13.21 -2.92 20.18
C LEU A 64 -11.80 -2.61 20.72
N VAL A 65 -10.84 -2.32 19.84
CA VAL A 65 -9.45 -1.95 20.18
C VAL A 65 -9.33 -0.52 20.69
N GLY A 66 -10.15 0.42 20.20
CA GLY A 66 -10.20 1.79 20.75
C GLY A 66 -10.59 1.86 22.24
N GLN A 67 -11.19 0.78 22.78
CA GLN A 67 -11.53 0.66 24.19
C GLN A 67 -10.39 0.12 25.07
N SER A 68 -9.27 -0.39 24.52
CA SER A 68 -8.18 -0.97 25.32
C SER A 68 -7.35 0.07 26.07
N GLY A 69 -7.13 1.27 25.51
CA GLY A 69 -6.49 2.39 26.22
C GLY A 69 -7.28 2.87 27.44
N SER A 70 -8.59 2.57 27.49
CA SER A 70 -9.44 2.82 28.65
C SER A 70 -9.28 1.74 29.73
N ILE A 71 -8.75 0.55 29.42
CA ILE A 71 -8.67 -0.57 30.36
C ILE A 71 -7.44 -0.48 31.24
N ASP A 72 -6.25 -0.15 30.69
CA ASP A 72 -5.04 0.08 31.49
C ASP A 72 -5.22 1.24 32.48
N VAL A 73 -5.91 2.28 32.01
CA VAL A 73 -6.28 3.44 32.83
C VAL A 73 -7.28 3.04 33.92
N ARG A 74 -8.27 2.18 33.61
CA ARG A 74 -9.23 1.65 34.60
C ARG A 74 -8.56 0.73 35.63
N ALA A 75 -7.64 -0.14 35.22
CA ALA A 75 -6.89 -1.02 36.11
C ALA A 75 -6.03 -0.22 37.08
N ARG A 76 -5.37 0.82 36.57
CA ARG A 76 -4.56 1.73 37.37
C ARG A 76 -5.40 2.54 38.35
N HIS A 77 -6.55 3.08 37.92
CA HIS A 77 -7.45 3.79 38.82
C HIS A 77 -8.05 2.89 39.90
N ALA A 78 -8.45 1.66 39.56
CA ALA A 78 -8.95 0.69 40.54
C ALA A 78 -7.91 0.38 41.62
N TRP A 79 -6.63 0.25 41.23
CA TRP A 79 -5.52 0.08 42.17
C TRP A 79 -5.32 1.32 43.06
N GLU A 80 -5.24 2.51 42.44
CA GLU A 80 -4.99 3.78 43.14
C GLU A 80 -6.13 4.14 44.12
N ASP A 81 -7.38 3.82 43.78
CA ASP A 81 -8.55 4.04 44.64
C ASP A 81 -8.55 3.09 45.85
N SER A 82 -8.25 1.80 45.62
CA SER A 82 -8.08 0.82 46.71
C SER A 82 -6.99 1.23 47.69
N GLU A 83 -5.83 1.67 47.18
CA GLU A 83 -4.72 2.10 48.02
C GLU A 83 -5.05 3.37 48.83
N ARG A 84 -5.83 4.28 48.24
CA ARG A 84 -6.32 5.49 48.91
C ARG A 84 -7.26 5.16 50.05
N GLU A 85 -8.21 4.24 49.84
CA GLU A 85 -9.15 3.80 50.87
C GLU A 85 -8.45 3.06 52.00
N LEU A 86 -7.49 2.18 51.70
CA LEU A 86 -6.67 1.53 52.73
C LEU A 86 -5.87 2.53 53.57
N ARG A 87 -5.29 3.57 52.95
CA ARG A 87 -4.59 4.64 53.69
C ARG A 87 -5.54 5.45 54.56
N ARG A 88 -6.78 5.69 54.12
CA ARG A 88 -7.82 6.37 54.92
C ARG A 88 -8.22 5.53 56.13
N ALA A 89 -8.49 4.24 55.92
CA ALA A 89 -8.80 3.30 57.00
C ALA A 89 -7.67 3.21 58.03
N GLY A 90 -6.40 3.16 57.59
CA GLY A 90 -5.24 3.14 58.50
C GLY A 90 -5.07 4.43 59.31
N LYS A 91 -5.32 5.60 58.70
CA LYS A 91 -5.32 6.88 59.42
C LYS A 91 -6.48 6.97 60.42
N ALA A 92 -7.66 6.46 60.06
CA ALA A 92 -8.81 6.39 60.95
C ALA A 92 -8.53 5.50 62.16
N LEU A 93 -7.92 4.33 61.95
CA LEU A 93 -7.45 3.44 63.02
C LEU A 93 -6.49 4.15 63.97
N GLN A 94 -5.43 4.78 63.45
CA GLN A 94 -4.46 5.50 64.29
C GLN A 94 -5.09 6.62 65.10
N LYS A 95 -6.08 7.31 64.55
CA LYS A 95 -6.81 8.36 65.26
C LYS A 95 -7.70 7.76 66.36
N ALA A 96 -8.50 6.75 66.02
CA ALA A 96 -9.41 6.10 66.96
C ALA A 96 -8.65 5.42 68.12
N GLN A 97 -7.49 4.83 67.87
CA GLN A 97 -6.65 4.23 68.92
C GLN A 97 -6.05 5.27 69.89
N ARG A 98 -5.81 6.51 69.44
CA ARG A 98 -5.35 7.58 70.32
C ARG A 98 -6.45 8.09 71.25
N ASP A 99 -7.70 8.03 70.77
CA ASP A 99 -8.87 8.51 71.48
C ASP A 99 -9.49 7.42 72.40
N ALA A 100 -9.04 6.17 72.29
CA ALA A 100 -9.55 5.04 73.07
C ALA A 100 -9.02 5.03 74.52
N THR A 101 -9.94 4.95 75.48
CA THR A 101 -9.69 5.03 76.92
C THR A 101 -9.41 3.70 77.61
N ASP A 102 -9.84 2.57 77.03
CA ASP A 102 -9.64 1.22 77.56
C ASP A 102 -9.24 0.23 76.44
N ASP A 103 -8.80 -0.96 76.84
CA ASP A 103 -8.31 -1.98 75.91
C ASP A 103 -9.45 -2.67 75.14
N ASP A 104 -10.64 -2.80 75.73
CA ASP A 104 -11.83 -3.36 75.07
C ASP A 104 -12.27 -2.50 73.87
N ALA A 105 -12.27 -1.16 74.01
CA ALA A 105 -12.57 -0.26 72.90
C ALA A 105 -11.52 -0.34 71.78
N ARG A 106 -10.25 -0.60 72.11
CA ARG A 106 -9.19 -0.76 71.10
C ARG A 106 -9.38 -2.04 70.28
N ASP A 107 -9.83 -3.11 70.91
CA ASP A 107 -10.12 -4.38 70.25
C ASP A 107 -11.32 -4.26 69.30
N GLU A 108 -12.38 -3.55 69.70
CA GLU A 108 -13.52 -3.26 68.82
C GLU A 108 -13.13 -2.40 67.61
N ILE A 109 -12.35 -1.33 67.82
CA ILE A 109 -11.83 -0.47 66.76
C ILE A 109 -10.97 -1.27 65.78
N TYR A 110 -10.13 -2.19 66.27
CA TYR A 110 -9.29 -3.02 65.43
C TYR A 110 -10.10 -4.04 64.64
N ALA A 111 -11.13 -4.66 65.24
CA ALA A 111 -12.04 -5.58 64.57
C ALA A 111 -12.80 -4.89 63.42
N ASP A 112 -13.23 -3.64 63.60
CA ASP A 112 -13.90 -2.88 62.54
C ASP A 112 -12.95 -2.43 61.44
N TYR A 113 -11.69 -2.08 61.76
CA TYR A 113 -10.65 -1.85 60.76
C TYR A 113 -10.43 -3.09 59.89
N LEU A 114 -10.35 -4.29 60.48
CA LEU A 114 -10.19 -5.54 59.73
C LEU A 114 -11.33 -5.76 58.74
N LYS A 115 -12.59 -5.63 59.18
CA LYS A 115 -13.78 -5.74 58.31
C LYS A 115 -13.73 -4.75 57.15
N GLN A 116 -13.33 -3.50 57.40
CA GLN A 116 -13.20 -2.48 56.36
C GLN A 116 -12.10 -2.83 55.35
N THR A 117 -10.94 -3.29 55.81
CA THR A 117 -9.85 -3.68 54.91
C THR A 117 -10.19 -4.90 54.06
N ASP A 118 -10.91 -5.88 54.61
CA ASP A 118 -11.35 -7.06 53.87
C ASP A 118 -12.41 -6.71 52.82
N ALA A 119 -13.34 -5.81 53.13
CA ALA A 119 -14.31 -5.30 52.17
C ALA A 119 -13.64 -4.54 51.00
N ILE A 120 -12.62 -3.71 51.28
CA ILE A 120 -11.85 -2.99 50.26
C ILE A 120 -11.06 -3.97 49.37
N ARG A 121 -10.48 -5.01 49.97
CA ARG A 121 -9.73 -6.04 49.22
C ARG A 121 -10.64 -6.92 48.36
N ALA A 122 -11.82 -7.27 48.85
CA ALA A 122 -12.80 -8.04 48.09
C ALA A 122 -13.29 -7.27 46.87
N THR A 123 -13.68 -6.01 47.05
CA THR A 123 -14.14 -5.13 45.96
C THR A 123 -13.05 -4.84 44.93
N HIS A 124 -11.80 -4.64 45.37
CA HIS A 124 -10.65 -4.52 44.46
C HIS A 124 -10.41 -5.82 43.68
N LYS A 125 -10.50 -6.99 44.33
CA LYS A 125 -10.28 -8.28 43.68
C LYS A 125 -11.35 -8.58 42.62
N GLU A 126 -12.60 -8.23 42.88
CA GLU A 126 -13.70 -8.38 41.92
C GLU A 126 -13.51 -7.48 40.69
N THR A 127 -13.27 -6.19 40.91
CA THR A 127 -13.01 -5.23 39.81
C THR A 127 -11.76 -5.60 39.00
N PHE A 128 -10.70 -6.06 39.66
CA PHE A 128 -9.46 -6.45 38.99
C PHE A 128 -9.62 -7.75 38.18
N ASN A 129 -10.37 -8.73 38.69
CA ASN A 129 -10.64 -9.98 37.96
C ASN A 129 -11.56 -9.78 36.75
N GLU A 130 -12.53 -8.87 36.84
CA GLU A 130 -13.39 -8.50 35.72
C GLU A 130 -12.60 -7.81 34.59
N ILE A 131 -11.57 -7.03 34.97
CA ILE A 131 -10.65 -6.38 34.04
C ILE A 131 -9.71 -7.41 33.37
N LEU A 132 -9.05 -8.28 34.14
CA LEU A 132 -8.02 -9.22 33.65
C LEU A 132 -8.56 -10.51 33.02
N GLY A 133 -9.74 -10.98 33.41
CA GLY A 133 -10.39 -12.16 32.83
C GLY A 133 -10.66 -12.02 31.32
N ASN A 134 -10.78 -10.77 30.84
CA ASN A 134 -10.96 -10.42 29.44
C ASN A 134 -9.64 -10.31 28.64
N GLU A 135 -8.49 -10.33 29.31
CA GLU A 135 -7.17 -9.97 28.73
C GLU A 135 -6.37 -11.18 28.23
N ARG A 136 -6.40 -12.32 28.95
CA ARG A 136 -5.65 -13.55 28.58
C ARG A 136 -6.09 -14.21 27.27
N ALA A 137 -7.31 -13.92 26.79
CA ALA A 137 -7.80 -14.37 25.50
C ALA A 137 -7.37 -13.46 24.33
N ARG A 138 -6.87 -12.24 24.59
CA ARG A 138 -6.61 -11.19 23.58
C ARG A 138 -5.13 -11.09 23.15
N THR A 139 -4.18 -11.28 24.06
CA THR A 139 -2.75 -11.02 23.85
C THR A 139 -2.06 -11.92 22.81
N LYS A 140 -2.55 -13.16 22.61
CA LYS A 140 -1.96 -14.11 21.62
C LYS A 140 -2.38 -13.80 20.18
N ASP A 141 -3.46 -13.05 19.99
CA ASP A 141 -4.00 -12.60 18.70
C ASP A 141 -3.38 -11.26 18.23
N GLU A 142 -2.90 -10.45 19.18
CA GLU A 142 -2.30 -9.11 18.98
C GLU A 142 -0.93 -9.12 18.26
N LEU A 143 -0.05 -10.08 18.55
CA LEU A 143 1.25 -10.18 17.86
C LEU A 143 1.11 -10.59 16.38
N ARG A 144 0.04 -11.31 16.04
CA ARG A 144 -0.30 -11.65 14.64
C ARG A 144 -1.10 -10.55 13.93
N TYR A 145 -1.46 -9.48 14.64
CA TYR A 145 -2.27 -8.36 14.15
C TYR A 145 -1.39 -7.29 13.50
N SER A 146 -0.21 -6.96 14.05
CA SER A 146 0.70 -5.97 13.45
C SER A 146 1.35 -6.47 12.16
N GLN A 147 1.69 -7.76 12.07
CA GLN A 147 2.20 -8.37 10.83
C GLN A 147 1.14 -8.42 9.73
N ARG A 148 -0.14 -8.61 10.10
CA ARG A 148 -1.26 -8.54 9.15
C ARG A 148 -1.62 -7.12 8.75
N GLN A 149 -1.33 -6.11 9.57
CA GLN A 149 -1.59 -4.71 9.25
C GLN A 149 -0.72 -4.19 8.11
N SER A 150 0.57 -4.57 8.08
CA SER A 150 1.43 -4.29 6.92
C SER A 150 0.99 -5.05 5.67
N GLU A 151 0.47 -6.28 5.83
CA GLU A 151 -0.07 -7.09 4.73
C GLU A 151 -1.40 -6.53 4.17
N VAL A 152 -2.20 -5.84 4.99
CA VAL A 152 -3.48 -5.21 4.59
C VAL A 152 -3.26 -3.83 3.93
N ASP A 153 -2.31 -3.03 4.40
CA ASP A 153 -1.90 -1.79 3.70
C ASP A 153 -1.17 -2.10 2.36
N GLU A 154 -0.63 -3.31 2.20
CA GLU A 154 -0.22 -3.87 0.91
C GLU A 154 -1.40 -4.37 0.06
N ALA A 155 -2.51 -4.80 0.68
CA ALA A 155 -3.69 -5.34 -0.01
C ALA A 155 -4.67 -4.26 -0.49
N GLU A 156 -4.88 -3.18 0.27
CA GLU A 156 -5.71 -2.02 -0.13
C GLU A 156 -5.09 -1.20 -1.28
N ARG A 157 -3.78 -1.37 -1.56
CA ARG A 157 -3.11 -0.87 -2.77
C ARG A 157 -3.57 -1.55 -4.07
N ASN A 158 -4.62 -2.36 -4.04
CA ASN A 158 -5.33 -2.83 -5.23
C ASN A 158 -4.36 -3.28 -6.34
N ARG A 159 -3.44 -4.19 -5.99
CA ARG A 159 -2.33 -4.73 -6.82
C ARG A 159 -2.78 -5.46 -8.08
N ASN A 160 -4.01 -5.28 -8.57
CA ASN A 160 -4.50 -6.12 -9.66
C ASN A 160 -3.63 -5.95 -10.91
N PHE A 161 -3.09 -4.75 -11.15
CA PHE A 161 -2.08 -4.56 -12.18
C PHE A 161 -1.02 -3.52 -11.80
N GLU A 162 0.22 -3.97 -11.65
CA GLU A 162 1.38 -3.12 -11.40
C GLU A 162 2.31 -3.10 -12.62
N ILE A 163 2.93 -1.95 -12.84
CA ILE A 163 4.01 -1.75 -13.80
C ILE A 163 5.21 -1.15 -13.08
N THR A 164 6.35 -1.81 -13.18
CA THR A 164 7.64 -1.32 -12.70
C THR A 164 8.50 -0.99 -13.91
N PHE A 165 9.12 0.18 -13.92
CA PHE A 165 10.03 0.57 -14.99
C PHE A 165 11.23 1.34 -14.47
N THR A 166 12.31 1.30 -15.22
CA THR A 166 13.51 2.09 -14.92
C THR A 166 13.74 3.15 -15.99
N LYS A 167 14.23 4.32 -15.58
CA LYS A 167 14.61 5.42 -16.47
C LYS A 167 15.83 6.15 -15.91
N ARG A 168 16.49 6.96 -16.74
CA ARG A 168 17.52 7.92 -16.28
C ARG A 168 16.87 9.10 -15.57
N VAL A 169 17.56 9.73 -14.64
CA VAL A 169 17.10 11.00 -14.05
C VAL A 169 16.99 12.08 -15.13
N ASP A 170 15.84 12.74 -15.25
CA ASP A 170 15.58 13.79 -16.25
C ASP A 170 14.51 14.78 -15.75
N ILE A 171 14.10 15.74 -16.60
CA ILE A 171 13.04 16.71 -16.25
C ILE A 171 11.69 16.09 -15.87
N ALA A 172 11.40 14.85 -16.27
CA ALA A 172 10.17 14.16 -15.88
C ALA A 172 10.20 13.75 -14.40
N SER A 173 11.39 13.47 -13.86
CA SER A 173 11.59 13.00 -12.49
C SER A 173 10.91 13.92 -11.47
N THR A 174 11.17 15.22 -11.54
CA THR A 174 10.58 16.20 -10.63
C THR A 174 9.06 16.28 -10.78
N GLN A 175 8.54 16.21 -12.01
CA GLN A 175 7.10 16.27 -12.27
C GLN A 175 6.39 15.02 -11.74
N MET A 176 7.00 13.85 -11.90
CA MET A 176 6.51 12.58 -11.39
C MET A 176 6.56 12.52 -9.87
N LEU A 177 7.65 12.95 -9.23
CA LEU A 177 7.77 13.04 -7.77
C LEU A 177 6.71 13.98 -7.17
N ASN A 178 6.49 15.14 -7.80
CA ASN A 178 5.45 16.07 -7.36
C ASN A 178 4.05 15.46 -7.46
N SER A 179 3.78 14.73 -8.56
CA SER A 179 2.50 14.05 -8.76
C SER A 179 2.31 12.91 -7.75
N MET A 180 3.36 12.14 -7.47
CA MET A 180 3.35 11.09 -6.43
C MET A 180 3.09 11.69 -5.05
N LYS A 181 3.79 12.76 -4.68
CA LYS A 181 3.59 13.46 -3.40
C LYS A 181 2.16 13.99 -3.25
N ALA A 182 1.56 14.46 -4.34
CA ALA A 182 0.18 14.94 -4.36
C ALA A 182 -0.85 13.80 -4.31
N GLY A 183 -0.45 12.55 -4.53
CA GLY A 183 -1.36 11.42 -4.67
C GLY A 183 -2.15 11.44 -5.99
N ASP A 184 -1.61 12.09 -7.03
CA ASP A 184 -2.29 12.25 -8.31
C ASP A 184 -2.55 10.90 -8.98
N VAL A 185 -3.75 10.77 -9.56
CA VAL A 185 -4.10 9.67 -10.46
C VAL A 185 -4.07 10.19 -11.89
N PHE A 186 -3.13 9.71 -12.69
CA PHE A 186 -3.03 10.05 -14.10
C PHE A 186 -4.20 9.39 -14.85
N PRO A 187 -5.10 10.16 -15.49
CA PRO A 187 -6.22 9.58 -16.22
C PRO A 187 -5.79 8.64 -17.35
N SER A 188 -4.67 8.94 -18.02
CA SER A 188 -4.15 8.11 -19.11
C SER A 188 -2.64 8.24 -19.26
N GLY A 189 -2.00 7.15 -19.69
CA GLY A 189 -0.63 7.13 -20.18
C GLY A 189 -0.52 6.30 -21.44
N THR A 190 0.45 6.64 -22.30
CA THR A 190 0.77 5.89 -23.51
C THR A 190 2.19 5.38 -23.40
N LEU A 191 2.37 4.07 -23.54
CA LEU A 191 3.67 3.40 -23.55
C LEU A 191 3.91 2.83 -24.94
N THR A 192 5.01 3.20 -25.58
CA THR A 192 5.35 2.77 -26.93
C THR A 192 6.67 2.01 -26.92
N ILE A 193 6.64 0.74 -27.34
CA ILE A 193 7.84 -0.03 -27.64
C ILE A 193 8.08 0.07 -29.13
N HIS A 194 9.17 0.73 -29.53
CA HIS A 194 9.50 0.99 -30.91
C HIS A 194 10.81 0.29 -31.29
N LYS A 195 10.71 -0.67 -32.21
CA LYS A 195 11.89 -1.33 -32.79
C LYS A 195 12.24 -0.66 -34.11
N ARG A 196 13.38 0.02 -34.12
CA ARG A 196 13.96 0.60 -35.34
C ARG A 196 14.31 -0.51 -36.33
N SER A 197 13.95 -0.32 -37.59
CA SER A 197 14.36 -1.18 -38.70
C SER A 197 15.43 -0.48 -39.52
N SER A 198 16.46 -1.21 -39.95
CA SER A 198 17.47 -0.69 -40.88
C SER A 198 16.95 -0.61 -42.32
N THR A 199 15.85 -1.30 -42.63
CA THR A 199 15.34 -1.49 -44.00
C THR A 199 13.98 -0.86 -44.27
N VAL A 200 13.25 -0.45 -43.23
CA VAL A 200 11.90 0.15 -43.35
C VAL A 200 11.89 1.44 -42.55
N MET A 201 11.46 2.55 -43.17
CA MET A 201 11.43 3.87 -42.51
C MET A 201 10.53 3.87 -41.27
N ASP A 202 9.40 3.18 -41.33
CA ASP A 202 8.50 2.99 -40.19
C ASP A 202 8.77 1.63 -39.55
N GLY A 203 9.59 1.62 -38.50
CA GLY A 203 9.88 0.42 -37.71
C GLY A 203 8.63 -0.24 -37.08
N THR A 204 8.81 -1.37 -36.40
CA THR A 204 7.69 -2.05 -35.71
C THR A 204 7.37 -1.35 -34.40
N SER A 205 6.08 -1.08 -34.13
CA SER A 205 5.65 -0.41 -32.90
C SER A 205 4.55 -1.16 -32.18
N LEU A 206 4.69 -1.31 -30.87
CA LEU A 206 3.66 -1.80 -29.96
C LEU A 206 3.28 -0.65 -29.01
N VAL A 207 2.02 -0.24 -29.04
CA VAL A 207 1.51 0.90 -28.27
C VAL A 207 0.51 0.42 -27.24
N PHE A 208 0.79 0.67 -25.97
CA PHE A 208 -0.13 0.44 -24.87
C PHE A 208 -0.77 1.75 -24.44
N THR A 209 -2.09 1.73 -24.25
CA THR A 209 -2.85 2.78 -23.58
C THR A 209 -3.20 2.29 -22.19
N ILE A 210 -2.65 2.95 -21.19
CA ILE A 210 -2.83 2.64 -19.78
C ILE A 210 -3.75 3.71 -19.18
N GLN A 211 -4.68 3.32 -18.30
CA GLN A 211 -5.66 4.23 -17.68
C GLN A 211 -5.64 4.12 -16.16
N LYS A 212 -6.00 5.23 -15.50
CA LYS A 212 -6.04 5.35 -14.02
C LYS A 212 -4.70 4.91 -13.40
N ILE A 213 -3.60 5.56 -13.78
CA ILE A 213 -2.24 5.22 -13.31
C ILE A 213 -1.95 6.00 -12.02
N ARG A 214 -1.40 5.34 -11.00
CA ARG A 214 -0.89 6.01 -9.79
C ARG A 214 0.52 5.54 -9.51
N LEU A 215 1.39 6.49 -9.19
CA LEU A 215 2.77 6.20 -8.81
C LEU A 215 2.81 5.77 -7.34
N LEU A 216 3.45 4.65 -7.04
CA LEU A 216 3.46 4.00 -5.73
C LEU A 216 4.81 4.07 -5.02
N ASP A 217 5.89 3.74 -5.75
CA ASP A 217 7.24 3.72 -5.19
C ASP A 217 8.27 4.33 -6.15
N TYR A 218 9.30 4.91 -5.56
CA TYR A 218 10.40 5.58 -6.24
C TYR A 218 11.72 5.21 -5.56
N GLN A 219 12.66 4.71 -6.35
CA GLN A 219 14.01 4.42 -5.87
C GLN A 219 15.03 5.07 -6.78
N LEU A 220 15.90 5.91 -6.20
CA LEU A 220 17.06 6.44 -6.89
C LEU A 220 18.21 5.44 -6.76
N GLN A 221 18.73 5.01 -7.90
CA GLN A 221 19.83 4.06 -8.01
C GLN A 221 21.01 4.72 -8.72
N VAL A 222 22.23 4.36 -8.31
CA VAL A 222 23.45 4.78 -9.02
C VAL A 222 24.02 3.55 -9.69
N ALA A 223 23.97 3.53 -11.01
CA ALA A 223 24.56 2.47 -11.82
C ALA A 223 26.02 2.84 -12.13
N VAL A 224 26.96 2.13 -11.52
CA VAL A 224 28.39 2.26 -11.82
C VAL A 224 28.76 1.13 -12.79
N THR A 225 29.22 1.51 -13.98
CA THR A 225 29.80 0.61 -14.97
C THR A 225 31.29 0.93 -15.13
N ASP A 226 32.05 0.02 -15.72
CA ASP A 226 33.50 0.20 -15.95
C ASP A 226 33.84 1.48 -16.73
N THR A 227 32.88 2.00 -17.51
CA THR A 227 33.08 3.14 -18.41
C THR A 227 32.30 4.39 -18.00
N MET A 228 31.30 4.27 -17.13
CA MET A 228 30.44 5.40 -16.78
C MET A 228 29.65 5.17 -15.50
N THR A 229 29.37 6.26 -14.79
CA THR A 229 28.44 6.29 -13.66
C THR A 229 27.19 7.05 -14.08
N GLU A 230 26.03 6.39 -13.99
CA GLU A 230 24.72 6.97 -14.33
C GLU A 230 23.79 6.97 -13.12
N MET A 231 22.99 8.04 -12.99
CA MET A 231 21.87 8.06 -12.05
C MET A 231 20.63 7.50 -12.74
N MET A 232 20.09 6.44 -12.15
CA MET A 232 18.93 5.71 -12.61
C MET A 232 17.81 5.82 -11.58
N GLU A 233 16.57 5.68 -12.04
CA GLU A 233 15.39 5.71 -11.20
C GLU A 233 14.54 4.49 -11.50
N GLU A 234 14.07 3.82 -10.46
CA GLU A 234 13.06 2.78 -10.56
C GLU A 234 11.73 3.33 -10.04
N TRP A 235 10.69 3.11 -10.83
CA TRP A 235 9.34 3.59 -10.56
C TRP A 235 8.38 2.40 -10.57
N THR A 236 7.55 2.31 -9.54
CA THR A 236 6.44 1.35 -9.49
C THR A 236 5.12 2.07 -9.51
N CYS A 237 4.19 1.60 -10.33
CA CYS A 237 2.88 2.21 -10.52
C CYS A 237 1.78 1.15 -10.53
N GLU A 238 0.61 1.48 -10.00
CA GLU A 238 -0.63 0.73 -10.25
C GLU A 238 -1.38 1.32 -11.44
N PHE A 239 -2.18 0.50 -12.13
CA PHE A 239 -3.09 0.96 -13.16
C PHE A 239 -4.43 0.22 -13.17
N GLY A 240 -5.49 0.91 -13.63
CA GLY A 240 -6.86 0.37 -13.65
C GLY A 240 -7.23 -0.39 -14.93
N ALA A 241 -6.68 0.01 -16.08
CA ALA A 241 -6.94 -0.67 -17.35
C ALA A 241 -5.76 -0.53 -18.33
N LEU A 242 -5.65 -1.51 -19.22
CA LEU A 242 -4.62 -1.59 -20.24
C LEU A 242 -5.25 -2.02 -21.57
N ALA A 243 -4.99 -1.26 -22.62
CA ALA A 243 -5.25 -1.68 -23.99
C ALA A 243 -3.94 -1.66 -24.77
N TYR A 244 -3.79 -2.51 -25.79
CA TYR A 244 -2.63 -2.43 -26.67
C TYR A 244 -3.00 -2.57 -28.14
N VAL A 245 -2.20 -1.90 -28.97
CA VAL A 245 -2.27 -1.92 -30.43
C VAL A 245 -0.90 -2.27 -30.97
N TYR A 246 -0.84 -3.35 -31.73
CA TYR A 246 0.37 -3.76 -32.44
C TYR A 246 0.31 -3.32 -33.91
N LYS A 247 1.34 -2.60 -34.37
CA LYS A 247 1.47 -2.16 -35.77
C LYS A 247 2.64 -2.89 -36.43
N ASN A 248 2.31 -3.75 -37.40
CA ASN A 248 3.30 -4.41 -38.25
C ASN A 248 3.90 -3.43 -39.27
N PRO A 249 5.21 -3.50 -39.54
CA PRO A 249 5.81 -2.71 -40.62
C PRO A 249 5.27 -3.18 -41.98
N PRO A 250 5.11 -2.28 -42.95
CA PRO A 250 4.73 -2.65 -44.30
C PRO A 250 5.81 -3.56 -44.92
N SER A 251 5.45 -4.80 -45.26
CA SER A 251 6.38 -5.72 -45.93
C SER A 251 6.71 -5.29 -47.37
N HIS A 252 7.97 -4.99 -47.68
CA HIS A 252 8.47 -4.64 -49.02
C HIS A 252 9.06 -5.85 -49.78
N TYR A 253 8.30 -6.93 -49.93
CA TYR A 253 8.69 -8.02 -50.83
C TYR A 253 7.85 -7.97 -52.11
N SER A 254 8.49 -7.78 -53.27
CA SER A 254 7.86 -7.93 -54.59
C SER A 254 7.75 -9.41 -54.94
N HIS A 255 6.54 -9.96 -55.07
CA HIS A 255 6.34 -11.35 -55.50
C HIS A 255 5.24 -11.48 -56.55
N GLY A 256 5.47 -12.39 -57.50
CA GLY A 256 4.74 -12.55 -58.76
C GLY A 256 3.55 -13.50 -58.73
N ASN A 257 2.75 -13.57 -57.64
CA ASN A 257 1.50 -14.35 -57.67
C ASN A 257 0.37 -13.74 -56.81
N ALA A 258 -0.81 -13.62 -57.42
CA ALA A 258 -1.98 -12.89 -56.91
C ALA A 258 -2.58 -13.45 -55.61
N GLY A 259 -2.46 -14.75 -55.34
CA GLY A 259 -2.97 -15.38 -54.11
C GLY A 259 -2.21 -14.98 -52.84
N GLN A 260 -0.91 -14.71 -52.94
CA GLN A 260 -0.10 -14.23 -51.80
C GLN A 260 -0.29 -12.72 -51.54
N ALA A 261 -0.72 -11.95 -52.55
CA ALA A 261 -1.05 -10.54 -52.39
C ALA A 261 -2.31 -10.35 -51.53
N ALA A 262 -3.37 -11.14 -51.74
CA ALA A 262 -4.62 -11.05 -50.99
C ALA A 262 -4.47 -11.37 -49.49
N ALA A 263 -3.66 -12.39 -49.15
CA ALA A 263 -3.37 -12.73 -47.74
C ALA A 263 -2.48 -11.67 -47.04
N LYS A 264 -1.65 -10.93 -47.80
CA LYS A 264 -0.88 -9.80 -47.29
C LYS A 264 -1.72 -8.54 -47.09
N THR A 265 -2.64 -8.20 -47.99
CA THR A 265 -3.54 -7.04 -47.79
C THR A 265 -4.39 -7.19 -46.53
N ALA A 266 -4.70 -8.42 -46.12
CA ALA A 266 -5.43 -8.72 -44.90
C ALA A 266 -4.57 -8.69 -43.60
N SER A 267 -3.23 -8.75 -43.71
CA SER A 267 -2.27 -8.81 -42.58
C SER A 267 -1.30 -7.62 -42.48
N GLN A 268 -1.14 -6.84 -43.55
CA GLN A 268 -0.46 -5.55 -43.59
C GLN A 268 -1.39 -4.46 -43.07
N GLY A 269 -0.96 -3.73 -42.04
CA GLY A 269 -1.78 -2.68 -41.41
C GLY A 269 -2.87 -3.19 -40.46
N THR A 270 -2.96 -4.50 -40.21
CA THR A 270 -3.95 -5.07 -39.29
C THR A 270 -3.61 -4.69 -37.86
N MET A 271 -4.28 -3.65 -37.35
CA MET A 271 -4.27 -3.32 -35.93
C MET A 271 -4.99 -4.42 -35.16
N ARG A 272 -4.26 -5.18 -34.35
CA ARG A 272 -4.87 -6.06 -33.35
C ARG A 272 -5.01 -5.26 -32.06
N ALA A 273 -6.25 -5.03 -31.64
CA ALA A 273 -6.59 -4.33 -30.41
C ALA A 273 -7.07 -5.34 -29.36
N PHE A 274 -6.48 -5.29 -28.18
CA PHE A 274 -6.92 -6.07 -27.02
C PHE A 274 -7.11 -5.14 -25.85
N THR A 275 -8.14 -5.37 -25.05
CA THR A 275 -8.48 -4.54 -23.88
C THR A 275 -8.59 -5.43 -22.64
N MET A 276 -7.84 -5.07 -21.60
CA MET A 276 -7.95 -5.65 -20.26
C MET A 276 -8.48 -4.57 -19.32
N LYS A 277 -9.55 -4.87 -18.58
CA LYS A 277 -10.15 -3.98 -17.57
C LYS A 277 -10.14 -4.67 -16.22
N ASN A 278 -9.77 -3.93 -15.17
CA ASN A 278 -9.97 -4.40 -13.80
C ASN A 278 -11.47 -4.45 -13.50
N ILE A 279 -12.01 -5.65 -13.24
CA ILE A 279 -13.46 -5.89 -13.05
C ILE A 279 -13.98 -5.25 -11.75
N GLY A 280 -13.09 -4.74 -10.88
CA GLY A 280 -13.45 -4.09 -9.61
C GLY A 280 -13.34 -2.55 -9.55
N SER A 281 -13.06 -1.85 -10.65
CA SER A 281 -13.00 -0.37 -10.62
C SER A 281 -14.41 0.22 -10.73
N PRO A 282 -14.90 1.01 -9.75
CA PRO A 282 -16.11 1.79 -9.95
C PRO A 282 -15.90 2.78 -11.10
N VAL A 283 -16.96 2.95 -11.90
CA VAL A 283 -17.01 3.83 -13.07
C VAL A 283 -16.65 5.25 -12.68
#